data_AF-A0A0G0EIU6-F1
#
_entry.id   AF-A0A0G0EIU6-F1
#
_cell.length_a   1.000
_cell.length_b   1.000
_cell.length_c   1.000
_cell.angle_alpha   90.00
_cell.angle_beta   90.00
_cell.angle_gamma   90.00
#
_symmetry.space_group_name_H-M   'P 1'
#
loop_
_entity.id
_entity.type
_entity.pdbx_description
1 polymer ?
#
loop_
_entity_poly.entity_id
_entity_poly.type
_entity_poly.pdbx_seq_one_letter_code
_entity_poly.pdbx_strand_id
1 'polypeptide(L)' 'MFFVGAHVSLAFDILDKPQNFVNDYTDTLSSEDRTSLENKVSNFEKQTSNEIAVVIIPK' A
#
# COMPACT_ATOMS: atom_id res chain seq x y z
N MET A 1 -6.17 -38.60 27.56
CA MET A 1 -5.45 -37.32 27.68
C MET A 1 -5.12 -36.87 26.26
N PHE A 2 -5.81 -35.85 25.76
CA PHE A 2 -5.65 -35.34 24.39
C PHE A 2 -4.90 -34.01 24.49
N PHE A 3 -3.70 -33.91 23.89
CA PHE A 3 -3.00 -32.63 23.76
C PHE A 3 -3.46 -31.96 22.46
N VAL A 4 -4.21 -30.87 22.58
CA VAL A 4 -4.46 -29.94 21.47
C VAL A 4 -3.21 -29.08 21.34
N GLY A 5 -2.46 -29.28 20.26
CA GLY A 5 -1.36 -28.38 19.89
C GLY A 5 -1.94 -27.02 19.51
N ALA A 6 -1.50 -25.95 20.17
CA ALA A 6 -1.85 -24.60 19.77
C ALA A 6 -1.18 -24.29 18.43
N HIS A 7 -1.97 -24.13 17.39
CA HIS A 7 -1.51 -23.62 16.11
C HIS A 7 -1.27 -22.12 16.24
N VAL A 8 -0.02 -21.67 16.19
CA VAL A 8 0.31 -20.25 16.05
C VAL A 8 0.00 -19.86 14.60
N SER A 9 -1.09 -19.14 14.40
CA SER A 9 -1.38 -18.50 13.11
C SER A 9 -0.63 -17.18 13.06
N LEU A 10 0.26 -17.02 12.07
CA LEU A 10 0.82 -15.73 11.74
C LEU A 10 -0.25 -14.98 10.94
N ALA A 11 -0.94 -14.04 11.56
CA ALA A 11 -1.87 -13.17 10.86
C ALA A 11 -1.07 -12.26 9.92
N PHE A 12 -1.37 -12.33 8.62
CA PHE A 12 -0.89 -11.33 7.68
C PHE A 12 -1.73 -10.07 7.88
N ASP A 13 -1.08 -8.92 8.14
CA ASP A 13 -1.79 -7.66 8.27
C ASP A 13 -2.32 -7.27 6.88
N ILE A 14 -3.65 -7.32 6.72
CA ILE A 14 -4.29 -6.90 5.47
C ILE A 14 -4.36 -5.38 5.51
N LEU A 15 -3.47 -4.74 4.75
CA LEU A 15 -3.49 -3.29 4.57
C LEU A 15 -4.84 -2.84 4.00
N ASP A 16 -5.31 -1.67 4.43
CA ASP A 16 -6.56 -1.10 3.94
C ASP A 16 -6.60 -1.05 2.41
N LYS A 17 -7.79 -1.20 1.83
CA LYS A 17 -7.94 -1.21 0.37
C LYS A 17 -7.31 0.05 -0.24
N PRO A 18 -6.42 -0.10 -1.25
CA PRO A 18 -5.89 1.04 -2.00
C PRO A 18 -7.01 1.94 -2.52
N GLN A 19 -6.83 3.24 -2.34
CA GLN A 19 -7.82 4.25 -2.75
C GLN A 19 -7.36 5.07 -3.96
N ASN A 20 -6.05 5.22 -4.13
CA ASN A 20 -5.42 6.12 -5.12
C ASN A 20 -4.21 5.45 -5.78
N PHE A 21 -3.48 6.17 -6.63
CA PHE A 21 -2.24 5.66 -7.23
C PHE A 21 -1.11 5.54 -6.19
N VAL A 22 -1.09 6.38 -5.15
CA VAL A 22 -0.09 6.35 -4.07
C VAL A 22 -0.74 5.95 -2.75
N ASN A 23 -0.30 4.79 -2.20
CA ASN A 23 -0.80 4.23 -0.94
C ASN A 23 0.37 4.02 0.02
N ASP A 24 0.55 4.97 0.93
CA ASP A 24 1.60 4.94 1.96
C ASP A 24 1.00 4.52 3.30
N TYR A 25 1.31 3.30 3.73
CA TYR A 25 0.85 2.72 5.00
C TYR A 25 1.87 2.88 6.13
N THR A 26 2.88 3.72 5.92
CA THR A 26 3.99 3.92 6.86
C THR A 26 4.17 5.37 7.28
N ASP A 27 3.34 6.28 6.76
CA ASP A 27 3.46 7.73 6.95
C ASP A 27 4.87 8.26 6.59
N THR A 28 5.50 7.65 5.57
CA THR A 28 6.84 8.02 5.10
C THR A 28 6.82 9.34 4.33
N LEU A 29 5.78 9.55 3.51
CA LEU A 29 5.63 10.75 2.69
C LEU A 29 4.90 11.85 3.44
N SER A 30 5.37 13.09 3.29
CA SER A 30 4.58 14.25 3.69
C SER A 30 3.30 14.33 2.84
N SER A 31 2.28 15.06 3.33
CA SER A 31 1.04 15.27 2.57
C SER A 31 1.29 15.98 1.23
N GLU A 32 2.26 16.89 1.18
CA GLU A 32 2.67 17.60 -0.03
C GLU A 32 3.36 16.65 -1.03
N ASP A 33 4.31 15.84 -0.55
CA ASP A 33 5.03 14.87 -1.39
C ASP A 33 4.10 13.80 -1.95
N ARG A 34 3.17 13.30 -1.13
CA ARG A 34 2.14 12.34 -1.58
C ARG A 34 1.29 12.94 -2.68
N THR A 35 0.83 14.19 -2.53
CA THR A 35 0.04 14.89 -3.54
C THR A 35 0.84 15.13 -4.82
N SER A 36 2.12 15.51 -4.70
CA SER A 36 3.03 15.70 -5.83
C SER A 36 3.24 14.40 -6.60
N LEU A 37 3.44 13.28 -5.91
CA LEU A 37 3.61 11.96 -6.51
C LEU A 37 2.33 11.47 -7.19
N GLU A 38 1.18 11.62 -6.53
CA GLU A 38 -0.14 11.27 -7.09
C GLU A 38 -0.38 11.98 -8.42
N ASN A 39 -0.11 13.29 -8.48
CA ASN A 39 -0.26 14.08 -9.69
C ASN A 39 0.69 13.62 -10.81
N LYS A 40 1.94 13.27 -10.49
CA LYS A 40 2.90 12.75 -11.47
C LYS A 40 2.43 11.43 -12.06
N VAL A 41 1.99 10.50 -11.22
CA VAL A 41 1.54 9.17 -11.64
C VAL A 41 0.24 9.27 -12.46
N SER A 42 -0.74 10.06 -12.00
CA SER A 42 -1.97 10.31 -12.75
C SER A 42 -1.70 10.96 -14.11
N ASN A 43 -0.75 11.91 -14.20
CA ASN A 43 -0.41 12.53 -15.48
C ASN A 43 0.29 11.56 -16.42
N PHE A 44 1.16 10.69 -15.89
CA PHE A 44 1.81 9.65 -16.69
C PHE A 44 0.79 8.65 -17.27
N GLU A 45 -0.20 8.25 -16.47
CA GLU A 45 -1.30 7.39 -16.93
C GLU A 45 -2.04 8.03 -18.09
N LYS A 46 -2.49 9.29 -17.94
CA LYS A 46 -3.17 10.04 -19.00
C LYS A 46 -2.36 10.19 -20.29
N GLN A 47 -1.03 10.31 -20.17
CA GLN A 47 -0.14 10.54 -21.31
C GLN A 47 0.25 9.24 -22.04
N THR A 48 0.22 8.10 -21.34
CA THR A 48 0.80 6.86 -21.86
C THR A 48 -0.17 5.69 -21.91
N SER A 49 -1.36 5.83 -21.31
CA SER A 49 -2.32 4.75 -21.06
C SER A 49 -1.76 3.59 -20.20
N ASN A 50 -0.61 3.79 -19.53
CA ASN A 50 -0.05 2.82 -18.60
C ASN A 50 -0.37 3.23 -17.17
N GLU A 51 -0.89 2.28 -16.39
CA GLU A 51 -1.20 2.49 -14.98
C GLU A 51 -0.01 2.10 -14.09
N ILE A 52 0.33 2.96 -13.13
CA ILE A 52 1.34 2.70 -12.10
C ILE A 52 0.69 2.89 -10.73
N ALA A 53 0.86 1.91 -9.84
CA ALA A 53 0.52 2.04 -8.43
C ALA A 53 1.79 2.01 -7.57
N VAL A 54 1.87 2.91 -6.61
CA VAL A 54 2.96 3.02 -5.64
C VAL A 54 2.42 2.62 -4.28
N VAL A 55 3.09 1.65 -3.64
CA VAL A 55 2.73 1.17 -2.30
C VAL A 55 3.96 1.20 -1.40
N ILE A 56 3.84 1.81 -0.23
CA ILE A 56 4.87 1.81 0.81
C ILE A 56 4.32 1.03 2.00
N ILE A 57 4.98 -0.07 2.34
CA ILE A 57 4.55 -1.01 3.38
C ILE A 57 5.60 -1.11 4.50
N PRO A 58 5.19 -1.40 5.75
CA PRO A 58 6.13 -1.71 6.82
C PRO A 58 6.90 -3.00 6.52
N LYS A 59 8.08 -3.13 7.14
CA LYS A 59 8.94 -4.31 7.04
C LYS A 59 8.43 -5.49 7.88
#